data_AF-A0A2A7S100-F1
#
_entry.id   AF-A0A2A7S100-F1
#
_cell.length_a   1.000
_cell.length_b   1.000
_cell.length_c   1.000
_cell.angle_alpha   90.00
_cell.angle_beta   90.00
_cell.angle_gamma   90.00
#
_symmetry.space_group_name_H-M   'P 1'
#
loop_
_entity.id
_entity.type
_entity.pdbx_description
1 polymer ?
#
loop_
_entity_poly.entity_id
_entity_poly.type
_entity_poly.pdbx_seq_one_letter_code
_entity_poly.pdbx_strand_id
1 'polypeptide(L)'
;MFDQQLRWKCDGAPTVKIGTIEAQGGGPEIVMVFYRPNEILVLARWRSDAVSADFHGDFYQVSGFRLEEVGKQATFKAVPAVTKAFGDGYDGLLDGRRVTFPYKNAASIRTRLRALGL
;
A
#
# COMPACT_ATOMS: atom_id res chain seq x y z
N MET A 1 -12.50 14.40 -1.38
CA MET A 1 -11.68 13.25 -0.96
C MET A 1 -10.77 12.92 -2.12
N PHE A 2 -9.45 12.85 -1.92
CA PHE A 2 -8.49 12.86 -3.03
C PHE A 2 -7.60 11.63 -2.99
N ASP A 3 -7.57 10.88 -4.09
CA ASP A 3 -6.62 9.79 -4.29
C ASP A 3 -5.18 10.34 -4.30
N GLN A 4 -4.24 9.52 -3.86
CA GLN A 4 -2.84 9.90 -3.86
C GLN A 4 -2.10 9.28 -5.05
N GLN A 5 -1.66 10.12 -5.97
CA GLN A 5 -0.82 9.68 -7.09
C GLN A 5 0.63 9.49 -6.63
N LEU A 6 1.17 8.31 -6.89
CA LEU A 6 2.56 7.96 -6.61
C LEU A 6 3.44 8.27 -7.83
N ARG A 7 4.53 9.00 -7.60
CA ARG A 7 5.49 9.41 -8.63
C ARG A 7 6.90 9.04 -8.19
N TRP A 8 7.70 8.55 -9.14
CA TRP A 8 9.12 8.23 -8.97
C TRP A 8 9.96 9.26 -9.72
N LYS A 9 11.09 9.67 -9.14
CA LYS A 9 12.08 10.51 -9.83
C LYS A 9 13.48 10.08 -9.40
N CYS A 10 14.32 9.71 -10.36
CA CYS A 10 15.77 9.63 -10.16
C CYS A 10 16.41 10.99 -10.44
N ASP A 11 17.55 11.27 -9.83
CA ASP A 11 18.32 12.47 -10.14
C ASP A 11 18.73 12.49 -11.61
N GLY A 12 18.47 13.62 -12.28
CA GLY A 12 18.72 13.80 -13.71
C GLY A 12 17.71 13.12 -14.65
N ALA A 13 16.73 12.36 -14.15
CA ALA A 13 15.73 11.68 -14.96
C ALA A 13 14.35 12.37 -14.91
N PRO A 14 13.49 12.16 -15.93
CA PRO A 14 12.09 12.57 -15.88
C PRO A 14 11.33 11.87 -14.75
N THR A 15 10.34 12.57 -14.18
CA THR A 15 9.42 11.96 -13.21
C THR A 15 8.49 10.95 -13.90
N VAL A 16 8.38 9.75 -13.35
CA VAL A 16 7.55 8.66 -13.86
C VAL A 16 6.38 8.41 -12.90
N LYS A 17 5.20 8.12 -13.45
CA LYS A 17 4.04 7.69 -12.65
C LYS A 17 4.21 6.23 -12.23
N ILE A 18 4.10 5.96 -10.93
CA ILE A 18 4.12 4.59 -10.39
C ILE A 18 2.69 4.02 -10.36
N GLY A 19 1.73 4.80 -9.87
CA GLY A 19 0.37 4.35 -9.65
C GLY A 19 -0.45 5.35 -8.86
N THR A 20 -1.59 4.89 -8.36
CA THR A 20 -2.49 5.67 -7.50
C THR A 20 -2.88 4.80 -6.31
N ILE A 21 -2.94 5.40 -5.12
CA ILE A 21 -3.57 4.82 -3.93
C ILE A 21 -4.91 5.53 -3.76
N GLU A 22 -5.99 4.76 -3.89
CA GLU A 22 -7.37 5.26 -3.80
C GLU A 22 -7.70 5.70 -2.38
N ALA A 23 -8.47 6.76 -2.23
CA ALA A 23 -8.90 7.21 -0.92
C ALA A 23 -9.98 6.26 -0.33
N GLN A 24 -9.99 6.06 0.99
CA GLN A 24 -10.91 5.19 1.74
C GLN A 24 -11.56 5.97 2.90
N GLY A 25 -12.66 6.68 2.68
CA GLY A 25 -13.23 7.72 3.57
C GLY A 25 -12.38 8.99 3.75
N GLY A 26 -11.05 8.87 3.75
CA GLY A 26 -10.08 9.95 3.89
C GLY A 26 -8.86 9.80 2.96
N GLY A 27 -7.98 10.79 2.98
CA GLY A 27 -6.72 10.73 2.23
C GLY A 27 -5.73 9.75 2.87
N PRO A 28 -5.03 8.92 2.08
CA PRO A 28 -4.01 8.04 2.62
C PRO A 28 -2.80 8.81 3.16
N GLU A 29 -2.18 8.25 4.18
CA GLU A 29 -0.83 8.57 4.62
C GLU A 29 0.11 7.47 4.14
N ILE A 30 1.16 7.82 3.38
CA ILE A 30 2.19 6.86 2.99
C ILE A 30 3.12 6.64 4.19
N VAL A 31 2.96 5.50 4.84
CA VAL A 31 3.74 5.13 6.03
C VAL A 31 5.14 4.64 5.62
N MET A 32 5.22 3.89 4.53
CA MET A 32 6.48 3.27 4.10
C MET A 32 6.48 2.96 2.62
N VAL A 33 7.66 3.08 2.01
CA VAL A 33 7.96 2.59 0.67
C VAL A 33 9.23 1.75 0.75
N PHE A 34 9.25 0.60 0.09
CA PHE A 34 10.48 -0.17 -0.09
C PHE A 34 10.51 -0.92 -1.41
N TYR A 35 11.71 -1.28 -1.82
CA TYR A 35 11.99 -1.75 -3.18
C TYR A 35 12.45 -3.22 -3.17
N ARG A 36 12.14 -3.90 -4.28
CA ARG A 36 12.64 -5.20 -4.70
C ARG A 36 13.09 -5.09 -6.16
N PRO A 37 13.81 -6.08 -6.71
CA PRO A 37 14.09 -6.11 -8.14
C PRO A 37 12.79 -5.92 -8.93
N ASN A 38 12.73 -4.86 -9.73
CA ASN A 38 11.59 -4.48 -10.56
C ASN A 38 10.26 -4.25 -9.82
N GLU A 39 10.24 -4.06 -8.50
CA GLU A 39 8.99 -3.84 -7.75
C GLU A 39 9.13 -2.76 -6.67
N ILE A 40 8.08 -1.96 -6.53
CA ILE A 40 7.89 -0.97 -5.47
C ILE A 40 6.72 -1.43 -4.62
N LEU A 41 6.95 -1.52 -3.31
CA LEU A 41 5.93 -1.85 -2.32
C LEU A 41 5.66 -0.64 -1.43
N VAL A 42 4.38 -0.35 -1.22
CA VAL A 42 3.90 0.82 -0.50
C VAL A 42 2.95 0.38 0.60
N LEU A 43 3.20 0.82 1.83
CA LEU A 43 2.27 0.72 2.95
C LEU A 43 1.59 2.07 3.12
N ALA A 44 0.28 2.11 2.93
CA ALA A 44 -0.56 3.25 3.19
C ALA A 44 -1.42 3.02 4.45
N ARG A 45 -1.77 4.12 5.12
CA ARG A 45 -2.64 4.16 6.30
C ARG A 45 -3.74 5.18 6.11
N TRP A 46 -4.94 4.85 6.56
CA TRP A 46 -6.06 5.77 6.72
C TRP A 46 -6.45 5.75 8.19
N ARG A 47 -6.50 6.93 8.81
CA ARG A 47 -6.98 7.06 10.18
C ARG A 47 -8.50 7.17 10.16
N SER A 48 -9.17 6.36 10.95
CA SER A 48 -10.60 6.50 11.24
C SER A 48 -10.75 7.01 12.67
N ASP A 49 -10.95 8.32 12.80
CA ASP A 49 -11.28 9.03 14.03
C ASP A 49 -12.79 9.28 14.18
N ALA A 50 -13.61 8.70 13.30
CA ALA A 50 -15.05 8.86 13.34
C ALA A 50 -15.65 8.20 14.60
N VAL A 51 -16.16 9.03 15.51
CA VAL A 51 -16.79 8.63 16.78
C VAL A 51 -18.09 7.85 16.57
N SER A 52 -18.69 7.90 15.37
CA SER A 52 -19.97 7.26 15.04
C SER A 52 -19.88 6.05 14.10
N ALA A 53 -18.68 5.53 13.83
CA ALA A 53 -18.49 4.39 12.95
C ALA A 53 -18.37 3.08 13.73
N ASP A 54 -18.88 1.98 13.18
CA ASP A 54 -18.71 0.62 13.72
C ASP A 54 -17.23 0.16 13.75
N PHE A 55 -16.35 0.96 13.13
CA PHE A 55 -14.90 0.80 13.14
C PHE A 55 -14.19 2.03 13.75
N HIS A 56 -13.39 1.79 14.79
CA HIS A 56 -12.47 2.77 15.37
C HIS A 56 -11.03 2.27 15.26
N GLY A 57 -10.18 3.02 14.54
CA GLY A 57 -8.78 2.65 14.39
C GLY A 57 -8.20 3.06 13.04
N ASP A 58 -7.15 2.36 12.64
CA ASP A 58 -6.45 2.59 11.39
C ASP A 58 -6.77 1.49 10.39
N PHE A 59 -6.97 1.87 9.13
CA PHE A 59 -6.98 0.94 8.00
C PHE A 59 -5.62 1.00 7.30
N TYR A 60 -5.02 -0.16 7.04
CA TYR A 60 -3.73 -0.27 6.36
C TYR A 60 -3.86 -1.01 5.02
N GLN A 61 -3.10 -0.60 4.02
CA GLN A 61 -3.03 -1.32 2.75
C GLN A 61 -1.58 -1.45 2.31
N VAL A 62 -1.19 -2.67 1.91
CA VAL A 62 0.06 -2.92 1.20
C VAL A 62 -0.25 -3.02 -0.28
N SER A 63 0.33 -2.13 -1.09
CA SER A 63 0.19 -2.12 -2.55
C SER A 63 1.52 -2.41 -3.21
N GLY A 64 1.50 -3.21 -4.27
CA GLY A 64 2.68 -3.50 -5.08
C GLY A 64 2.58 -2.97 -6.49
N PHE A 65 3.68 -2.47 -7.01
CA PHE A 65 3.82 -1.94 -8.36
C PHE A 65 5.04 -2.55 -9.02
N ARG A 66 4.85 -3.28 -10.11
CA ARG A 66 5.92 -3.91 -10.88
C ARG A 66 6.32 -3.04 -12.06
N LEU A 67 7.62 -2.86 -12.22
CA LEU A 67 8.23 -2.27 -13.39
C LEU A 67 8.13 -3.27 -14.55
N GLU A 68 7.51 -2.84 -15.63
CA GLU A 68 7.45 -3.54 -16.90
C GLU A 68 8.07 -2.67 -17.98
N GLU A 69 9.00 -3.25 -18.74
CA GLU A 69 9.54 -2.63 -19.94
C GLU A 69 8.69 -3.05 -21.13
N VAL A 70 7.97 -2.09 -21.71
CA VAL A 70 7.24 -2.29 -22.96
C VAL A 70 8.00 -1.56 -24.05
N GLY A 71 8.82 -2.32 -24.79
CA GLY A 71 9.72 -1.75 -25.80
C GLY A 71 10.81 -0.88 -25.17
N LYS A 72 10.83 0.42 -25.48
CA LYS A 72 11.78 1.40 -24.92
C LYS A 72 11.21 2.21 -23.74
N GLN A 73 10.01 1.86 -23.26
CA GLN A 73 9.33 2.62 -22.22
C GLN A 73 9.15 1.79 -20.94
N ALA A 74 9.70 2.30 -19.84
CA ALA A 74 9.47 1.79 -18.50
C ALA A 74 8.11 2.25 -17.98
N THR A 75 7.26 1.30 -17.60
CA THR A 75 5.95 1.58 -16.99
C THR A 75 5.78 0.78 -15.71
N PHE A 76 5.01 1.30 -14.76
CA PHE A 76 4.65 0.56 -13.55
C PHE A 76 3.22 0.06 -13.66
N LYS A 77 2.99 -1.20 -13.28
CA LYS A 77 1.66 -1.80 -13.16
C LYS A 77 1.41 -2.26 -11.73
N ALA A 78 0.20 -2.03 -11.25
CA ALA A 78 -0.22 -2.57 -9.97
C ALA A 78 -0.17 -4.11 -10.00
N VAL A 79 0.16 -4.72 -8.86
CA VAL A 79 0.19 -6.16 -8.66
C VAL A 79 -0.92 -6.52 -7.67
N PRO A 80 -2.17 -6.78 -8.11
CA PRO A 80 -3.30 -7.00 -7.22
C PRO A 80 -3.11 -8.19 -6.25
N ALA A 81 -2.30 -9.18 -6.67
CA ALA A 81 -1.94 -10.31 -5.83
C ALA A 81 -1.21 -9.88 -4.54
N VAL A 82 -0.42 -8.81 -4.58
CA VAL A 82 0.20 -8.24 -3.38
C VAL A 82 -0.88 -7.70 -2.46
N THR A 83 -1.75 -6.80 -2.93
CA THR A 83 -2.81 -6.24 -2.08
C THR A 83 -3.68 -7.33 -1.45
N LYS A 84 -4.10 -8.31 -2.25
CA LYS A 84 -4.90 -9.45 -1.78
C LYS A 84 -4.19 -10.30 -0.72
N ALA A 85 -2.87 -10.43 -0.79
CA ALA A 85 -2.09 -11.23 0.16
C ALA A 85 -2.08 -10.70 1.61
N PHE A 86 -2.39 -9.41 1.78
CA PHE A 86 -2.36 -8.70 3.06
C PHE A 86 -3.76 -8.51 3.69
N GLY A 87 -4.83 -8.65 2.91
CA GLY A 87 -6.21 -8.60 3.40
C GLY A 87 -6.67 -7.20 3.83
N ASP A 88 -7.76 -7.15 4.60
CA ASP A 88 -8.58 -5.95 4.80
C ASP A 88 -8.03 -4.94 5.82
N GLY A 89 -6.74 -4.97 6.15
CA GLY A 89 -6.05 -3.80 6.73
C GLY A 89 -6.45 -3.30 8.12
N TYR A 90 -7.54 -3.79 8.71
CA TYR A 90 -8.12 -3.23 9.92
C TYR A 90 -7.20 -3.41 11.13
N ASP A 91 -6.97 -2.31 11.83
CA ASP A 91 -6.24 -2.27 13.09
C ASP A 91 -6.95 -1.37 14.08
N GLY A 92 -7.61 -1.99 15.06
CA GLY A 92 -8.47 -1.26 15.98
C GLY A 92 -9.62 -2.10 16.51
N LEU A 93 -10.76 -1.45 16.70
CA LEU A 93 -12.02 -2.07 17.12
C LEU A 93 -12.97 -2.08 15.93
N LEU A 94 -13.38 -3.27 15.50
CA LEU A 94 -14.34 -3.49 14.42
C LEU A 94 -15.51 -4.30 14.99
N ASP A 95 -16.73 -3.75 14.95
CA ASP A 95 -17.93 -4.38 15.51
C ASP A 95 -17.74 -4.84 16.97
N GLY A 96 -17.07 -4.01 17.78
CA GLY A 96 -16.76 -4.31 19.18
C GLY A 96 -15.68 -5.37 19.39
N ARG A 97 -15.09 -5.94 18.32
CA ARG A 97 -13.99 -6.91 18.40
C ARG A 97 -12.66 -6.24 18.06
N ARG A 98 -11.64 -6.55 18.86
CA ARG A 98 -10.29 -6.05 18.58
C ARG A 98 -9.68 -6.82 17.42
N VAL A 99 -9.31 -6.10 16.37
CA VAL A 99 -8.60 -6.62 15.19
C VAL A 99 -7.23 -5.95 15.12
N THR A 100 -6.22 -6.67 14.64
CA THR A 100 -4.86 -6.15 14.51
C THR A 100 -4.32 -6.49 13.14
N PHE A 101 -3.79 -5.48 12.46
CA PHE A 101 -3.08 -5.64 11.22
C PHE A 101 -1.59 -5.89 11.53
N PRO A 102 -1.05 -7.09 11.25
CA PRO A 102 0.27 -7.45 11.74
C PRO A 102 1.42 -6.89 10.88
N TYR A 103 1.12 -6.29 9.72
CA TYR A 103 2.13 -5.94 8.70
C TYR A 103 2.49 -4.46 8.67
N LYS A 104 2.95 -3.91 9.80
CA LYS A 104 3.18 -2.47 9.98
C LYS A 104 4.59 -1.98 9.58
N ASN A 105 5.45 -2.87 9.10
CA ASN A 105 6.84 -2.52 8.73
C ASN A 105 7.41 -3.41 7.63
N ALA A 106 8.55 -3.00 7.05
CA ALA A 106 9.19 -3.72 5.95
C ALA A 106 9.54 -5.17 6.30
N ALA A 107 9.94 -5.47 7.54
CA ALA A 107 10.32 -6.83 7.94
C ALA A 107 9.12 -7.78 7.93
N SER A 108 8.01 -7.37 8.53
CA SER A 108 6.75 -8.12 8.54
C SER A 108 6.19 -8.34 7.13
N ILE A 109 6.19 -7.31 6.29
CA ILE A 109 5.73 -7.38 4.89
C ILE A 109 6.64 -8.31 4.07
N ARG A 110 7.97 -8.20 4.21
CA ARG A 110 8.92 -9.08 3.53
C ARG A 110 8.73 -10.54 3.93
N THR A 111 8.50 -10.82 5.20
CA THR A 111 8.28 -12.18 5.72
C THR A 111 7.02 -12.79 5.12
N ARG A 112 5.92 -12.03 5.10
CA ARG A 112 4.65 -12.47 4.51
C ARG A 112 4.76 -12.80 3.03
N LEU A 113 5.40 -11.92 2.26
CA LEU A 113 5.59 -12.13 0.83
C LEU A 113 6.42 -13.39 0.54
N ARG A 114 7.52 -13.61 1.27
CA ARG A 114 8.32 -14.85 1.13
C ARG A 114 7.49 -16.10 1.43
N ALA A 115 6.67 -16.08 2.47
CA ALA A 115 5.80 -17.20 2.83
C ALA A 115 4.74 -17.54 1.74
N LEU A 116 4.45 -16.58 0.86
CA LEU A 116 3.50 -16.73 -0.25
C LEU A 116 4.17 -16.95 -1.61
N GLY A 117 5.50 -17.01 -1.67
CA GLY A 117 6.24 -17.11 -2.93
C GLY A 117 6.16 -15.85 -3.80
N LEU A 118 5.97 -14.68 -3.16
CA LEU A 118 5.88 -13.36 -3.79
C LEU A 118 7.11 -12.49 -3.50
#